data_AF-A0AB34I6L4-F1
#
_entry.id   AF-A0AB34I6L4-F1
#
_cell.length_a   1.000
_cell.length_b   1.000
_cell.length_c   1.000
_cell.angle_alpha   90.00
_cell.angle_beta   90.00
_cell.angle_gamma   90.00
#
_symmetry.space_group_name_H-M   'P 1'
#
loop_
_entity.id
_entity.type
_entity.pdbx_description
1 polymer ?
#
loop_
_entity_poly.entity_id
_entity_poly.type
_entity_poly.pdbx_seq_one_letter_code
_entity_poly.pdbx_strand_id
1 'polypeptide(L)'
;MPVVNEKGHVVNIFYKFDAIHQAAEKIYNNLDVSVAKALQRQSHYFKCVLKCYLHETLETIINRLVEAEVHRLAVVDESDVVKGIVSLSDNL
;
A
#
# COMPACT_ATOMS: atom_id res chain seq x y z
N MET A 1 -1.80 -7.67 1.18
CA MET A 1 -3.15 -7.89 1.74
C MET A 1 -3.78 -6.52 1.94
N PRO A 2 -4.97 -6.25 1.37
CA PRO A 2 -5.64 -4.97 1.56
C PRO A 2 -6.05 -4.82 3.02
N VAL A 3 -5.78 -3.65 3.58
CA VAL A 3 -6.25 -3.23 4.89
C VAL A 3 -7.48 -2.38 4.65
N VAL A 4 -8.59 -2.76 5.27
CA VAL A 4 -9.88 -2.08 5.12
C VAL A 4 -10.37 -1.52 6.45
N ASN A 5 -11.17 -0.46 6.40
CA ASN A 5 -11.87 0.05 7.57
C ASN A 5 -13.14 -0.78 7.87
N GLU A 6 -13.88 -0.40 8.93
CA GLU A 6 -15.13 -1.07 9.35
C GLU A 6 -16.23 -1.06 8.28
N LYS A 7 -16.14 -0.14 7.30
CA LYS A 7 -17.08 -0.02 6.17
C LYS A 7 -16.61 -0.76 4.92
N GLY A 8 -15.45 -1.43 4.98
CA GLY A 8 -14.87 -2.18 3.85
C GLY A 8 -14.10 -1.32 2.84
N HIS A 9 -13.86 -0.03 3.12
CA HIS A 9 -13.06 0.82 2.24
C HIS A 9 -11.57 0.56 2.41
N VAL A 10 -10.84 0.60 1.31
CA VAL A 10 -9.38 0.41 1.33
C VAL A 10 -8.70 1.59 2.02
N VAL A 11 -7.92 1.29 3.06
CA VAL A 11 -7.07 2.28 3.75
C VAL A 11 -5.59 2.00 3.55
N ASN A 12 -5.17 0.76 3.28
CA ASN A 12 -3.78 0.43 2.94
C ASN A 12 -3.65 -0.88 2.14
N ILE A 13 -2.47 -1.16 1.59
CA ILE A 13 -2.06 -2.50 1.14
C ILE A 13 -0.81 -2.90 1.91
N PHE A 14 -0.93 -3.94 2.74
CA PHE A 14 0.16 -4.49 3.53
C PHE A 14 0.94 -5.55 2.74
N TYR A 15 2.26 -5.36 2.61
CA TYR A 15 3.17 -6.31 1.98
C TYR A 15 3.97 -7.10 3.02
N LYS A 16 4.44 -8.31 2.67
CA LYS A 16 5.28 -9.13 3.56
C LYS A 16 6.56 -8.40 3.96
N PHE A 17 7.11 -7.56 3.08
CA PHE A 17 8.26 -6.70 3.36
C PHE A 17 7.95 -5.54 4.32
N ASP A 18 6.70 -5.05 4.39
CA ASP A 18 6.30 -4.00 5.35
C ASP A 18 6.42 -4.50 6.80
N ALA A 19 6.23 -5.81 7.03
CA ALA A 19 6.45 -6.42 8.34
C ALA A 19 7.94 -6.34 8.78
N ILE A 20 8.87 -6.43 7.82
CA ILE A 20 10.31 -6.32 8.09
C ILE A 20 10.67 -4.87 8.45
N HIS A 21 10.12 -3.90 7.70
CA HIS A 21 10.30 -2.48 7.99
C HIS A 21 9.73 -2.12 9.38
N GLN A 22 8.53 -2.61 9.69
CA GLN A 22 7.88 -2.39 10.98
C GLN A 22 8.64 -3.06 12.14
N ALA A 23 9.28 -4.21 11.90
CA ALA A 23 10.16 -4.84 12.89
C ALA A 23 11.48 -4.06 13.06
N ALA A 24 12.06 -3.57 11.97
CA ALA A 24 13.29 -2.77 12.00
C ALA A 24 13.10 -1.44 12.74
N GLU A 25 11.98 -0.72 12.50
CA GLU A 25 11.65 0.51 13.22
C GLU A 25 11.42 0.27 14.72
N LYS A 26 10.84 -0.88 15.11
CA LYS A 26 10.67 -1.24 16.52
C LYS A 26 11.99 -1.60 17.22
N ILE A 27 13.00 -2.06 16.49
CA ILE A 27 14.32 -2.41 17.03
C ILE A 27 15.26 -1.20 17.09
N TYR A 28 15.07 -0.18 16.23
CA TYR A 28 15.93 1.01 16.15
C TYR A 28 15.59 2.16 17.13
N ASN A 29 14.64 1.97 18.06
CA ASN A 29 14.23 3.04 18.99
C ASN A 29 15.17 3.28 20.19
N ASN A 30 16.34 2.64 20.24
CA ASN A 30 17.44 3.00 21.13
C ASN A 30 18.67 3.24 20.24
N LEU A 31 19.34 4.40 20.15
CA LEU A 31 19.43 5.58 21.01
C LEU A 31 19.74 6.82 20.14
N ASP A 32 19.40 8.00 20.65
CA ASP A 32 19.96 9.32 20.28
C ASP A 32 19.57 10.04 18.98
N VAL A 33 18.28 10.02 18.60
CA VAL A 33 17.75 11.03 17.66
C VAL A 33 16.62 11.83 18.31
N SER A 34 16.80 13.15 18.40
CA SER A 34 15.78 14.09 18.91
C SER A 34 14.41 13.82 18.27
N VAL A 35 13.42 13.57 19.13
CA VAL A 35 12.03 13.18 18.81
C VAL A 35 11.39 14.09 17.75
N ALA A 36 11.78 15.37 17.70
CA ALA A 36 11.29 16.33 16.71
C ALA A 36 11.75 16.03 15.26
N LYS A 37 12.96 15.47 15.06
CA LYS A 37 13.47 15.06 13.73
C LYS A 37 12.88 13.73 13.26
N ALA A 38 12.49 12.85 14.18
CA ALA A 38 11.85 11.57 13.87
C ALA A 38 10.39 11.75 13.40
N LEU A 39 9.64 12.64 14.05
CA LEU A 39 8.25 12.95 13.68
C LEU A 39 8.13 13.61 12.29
N GLN A 40 9.13 14.37 11.84
CA GLN A 40 9.14 14.97 10.51
C GLN A 40 9.31 13.93 9.38
N ARG A 41 9.88 12.75 9.66
CA ARG A 41 10.01 11.64 8.69
C ARG A 41 8.73 10.82 8.50
N GLN A 42 7.83 10.80 9.49
CA GLN A 42 6.60 10.01 9.43
C GLN A 42 5.50 10.60 8.54
N SER A 43 5.63 11.86 8.09
CA SER A 43 4.61 12.51 7.26
C SER A 43 4.51 11.97 5.82
N HIS A 44 5.46 11.15 5.36
CA HIS A 44 5.52 10.71 3.95
C HIS A 44 5.01 9.29 3.68
N TYR A 45 4.55 8.56 4.71
CA TYR A 45 4.00 7.21 4.52
C TYR A 45 2.46 7.17 4.50
N PHE A 46 1.82 8.25 4.06
CA PHE A 46 0.51 8.12 3.40
C PHE A 46 0.76 7.46 2.05
N LYS A 47 0.97 6.14 2.07
CA LYS A 47 1.06 5.31 0.86
C LYS A 47 -0.35 5.36 0.26
N CYS A 48 -0.56 6.32 -0.64
CA CYS A 48 -1.82 6.48 -1.35
C CYS A 48 -2.14 5.12 -1.96
N VAL A 49 -3.23 4.50 -1.49
CA VAL A 49 -3.52 3.15 -1.92
C VAL A 49 -3.87 3.23 -3.38
N LEU A 50 -3.05 2.60 -4.21
CA LEU A 50 -3.33 2.53 -5.62
C LEU A 50 -4.44 1.51 -5.82
N LYS A 51 -5.51 2.00 -6.46
CA LYS A 51 -6.75 1.29 -6.68
C LYS A 51 -6.99 1.11 -8.16
N CYS A 52 -7.80 0.14 -8.51
CA CYS A 52 -8.41 0.03 -9.82
C CYS A 52 -9.89 -0.33 -9.70
N TYR A 53 -10.64 -0.06 -10.76
CA TYR A 53 -12.06 -0.35 -10.85
C TYR A 53 -12.32 -1.50 -11.82
N LEU A 54 -13.43 -2.21 -11.63
CA LEU A 54 -13.81 -3.37 -12.44
C LEU A 54 -14.06 -3.04 -13.92
N HIS A 55 -14.35 -1.78 -14.24
CA HIS A 55 -14.59 -1.33 -15.62
C HIS A 55 -13.32 -0.88 -16.34
N GLU A 56 -12.17 -0.82 -15.66
CA GLU A 56 -10.90 -0.45 -16.28
C GLU A 56 -10.34 -1.59 -17.13
N THR A 57 -9.67 -1.25 -18.23
CA THR A 57 -9.02 -2.24 -19.08
C THR A 57 -7.76 -2.78 -18.41
N LEU A 58 -7.36 -4.00 -18.79
CA LEU A 58 -6.13 -4.61 -18.29
C LEU A 58 -4.89 -3.75 -18.62
N GLU A 59 -4.88 -3.10 -19.79
CA GLU A 59 -3.82 -2.16 -20.18
C GLU A 59 -3.68 -0.99 -19.19
N THR A 60 -4.79 -0.34 -18.84
CA THR A 60 -4.78 0.73 -17.84
C THR A 60 -4.28 0.25 -16.49
N ILE A 61 -4.72 -0.95 -16.07
CA ILE A 61 -4.30 -1.56 -14.80
C ILE A 61 -2.80 -1.88 -14.80
N ILE A 62 -2.27 -2.45 -15.89
CA ILE A 62 -0.84 -2.76 -16.04
C ILE A 62 -0.01 -1.48 -16.08
N ASN A 63 -0.41 -0.49 -16.88
CA ASN A 63 0.30 0.80 -16.95
C ASN A 63 0.38 1.46 -15.58
N ARG A 64 -0.71 1.44 -14.80
CA ARG A 64 -0.72 1.96 -13.42
C ARG A 64 0.21 1.19 -12.48
N LEU A 65 0.28 -0.14 -12.60
CA LEU A 65 1.23 -0.97 -11.82
C LEU A 65 2.68 -0.59 -12.13
N VAL A 66 3.00 -0.43 -13.41
CA VAL A 66 4.35 -0.08 -13.90
C VAL A 66 4.73 1.34 -13.50
N GLU A 67 3.87 2.33 -13.78
CA GLU A 67 4.13 3.75 -13.49
C GLU A 67 4.34 4.01 -12.00
N ALA A 68 3.62 3.28 -11.15
CA ALA A 68 3.72 3.44 -9.72
C ALA A 68 4.68 2.45 -9.04
N GLU A 69 5.38 1.61 -9.82
CA GLU A 69 6.34 0.61 -9.36
C GLU A 69 5.79 -0.29 -8.23
N VAL A 70 4.53 -0.71 -8.35
CA VAL A 70 3.86 -1.59 -7.38
C VAL A 70 3.49 -2.93 -8.00
N HIS A 71 3.53 -3.97 -7.18
CA HIS A 71 3.19 -5.33 -7.62
C HIS A 71 1.70 -5.64 -7.48
N ARG A 72 0.93 -4.80 -6.76
CA ARG A 72 -0.47 -5.07 -6.44
C ARG A 72 -1.33 -3.81 -6.43
N LEU A 73 -2.57 -3.95 -6.90
CA LEU A 73 -3.63 -2.94 -6.81
C LEU A 73 -4.85 -3.54 -6.10
N ALA A 74 -5.51 -2.71 -5.29
CA ALA A 74 -6.81 -3.07 -4.72
C ALA A 74 -7.91 -2.80 -5.75
N VAL A 75 -8.75 -3.80 -6.03
CA VAL A 75 -9.93 -3.62 -6.87
C VAL A 75 -11.06 -3.10 -5.99
N VAL A 76 -11.63 -1.95 -6.35
CA VAL A 76 -12.75 -1.32 -5.63
C VAL A 76 -13.96 -1.09 -6.53
N ASP A 77 -15.13 -0.89 -5.92
CA ASP A 77 -16.33 -0.39 -6.60
C ASP A 77 -16.42 1.15 -6.53
N GLU A 78 -17.51 1.70 -7.06
CA GLU A 78 -17.79 3.14 -7.05
C GLU A 78 -17.94 3.73 -5.64
N SER A 79 -18.22 2.88 -4.64
CA SER A 79 -18.29 3.27 -3.23
C SER A 79 -16.94 3.06 -2.50
N ASP A 80 -15.87 2.79 -3.23
CA ASP A 80 -14.52 2.54 -2.69
C ASP A 80 -14.40 1.28 -1.81
N VAL A 81 -15.36 0.35 -1.94
CA VAL A 81 -15.39 -0.91 -1.20
C VAL A 81 -14.55 -1.97 -1.94
N VAL A 82 -13.70 -2.68 -1.20
CA VAL A 82 -12.85 -3.75 -1.78
C VAL A 82 -13.68 -4.86 -2.39
N LYS A 83 -13.39 -5.18 -3.65
CA LYS A 83 -13.87 -6.36 -4.35
C LYS A 83 -12.79 -7.42 -4.57
N GLY A 84 -11.51 -7.03 -4.56
CA GLY A 84 -10.43 -7.98 -4.80
C GLY A 84 -9.05 -7.34 -4.88
N ILE A 85 -8.11 -8.11 -5.41
CA ILE A 85 -6.71 -7.69 -5.59
C ILE A 85 -6.25 -8.15 -6.97
N VAL A 86 -5.67 -7.23 -7.74
CA VAL A 86 -4.85 -7.59 -8.91
C VAL A 86 -3.41 -7.62 -8.47
N SER A 87 -2.68 -8.67 -8.84
CA SER A 87 -1.25 -8.81 -8.56
C SER A 87 -0.50 -9.19 -9.82
N LEU A 88 0.61 -8.53 -10.08
CA LEU A 88 1.66 -9.09 -10.93
C LEU A 88 2.25 -10.27 -10.16
N SER A 89 2.11 -11.47 -10.70
CA SER A 89 2.72 -12.67 -10.12
C SER A 89 4.06 -12.86 -10.80
N ASP A 90 5.15 -12.89 -10.02
CA ASP A 90 6.51 -13.12 -10.50
C ASP A 90 6.65 -14.58 -10.99
N ASN A 91 6.16 -14.86 -12.20
CA ASN A 91 6.48 -16.04 -13.00
C ASN A 91 6.89 -15.62 -14.42
N LEU A 92 7.65 -14.52 -14.56
CA LEU A 92 8.33 -14.17 -15.82
C LEU A 92 9.84 -14.28 -15.65
#